data_AF-A0A9D9PR41-F1
#
_entry.id   AF-A0A9D9PR41-F1
#
_cell.length_a   1.000
_cell.length_b   1.000
_cell.length_c   1.000
_cell.angle_alpha   90.00
_cell.angle_beta   90.00
_cell.angle_gamma   90.00
#
_symmetry.space_group_name_H-M   'P 1'
#
loop_
_entity.id
_entity.type
_entity.pdbx_description
1 polymer ?
#
loop_
_entity_poly.entity_id
_entity_poly.type
_entity_poly.pdbx_seq_one_letter_code
_entity_poly.pdbx_strand_id
1 'polypeptide(L)'
;MKSLTMFLFCLATLLLAAEPGPEFRVGQIAPEGRLWGTSYPRALPSLLAFLKENTTLNPCEEPLLLTDFADERLFSCPFVYCNAGDRDDWTLTDEEATALHRYLEAGGFLFLDAGINAAFLRENPRLGQHHSFAEWEADPKISAAMHQVFPEIDLKPLANDDPLYSAFFQGLPETSLLPDTVR
;
A
#
# COMPACT_ATOMS: atom_id res chain seq x y z
N MET A 1 51.65 11.95 -12.45
CA MET A 1 50.61 12.10 -13.50
C MET A 1 49.65 10.91 -13.59
N LYS A 2 50.08 9.65 -13.42
CA LYS A 2 49.17 8.47 -13.48
C LYS A 2 48.17 8.35 -12.30
N SER A 3 48.56 8.82 -11.12
CA SER A 3 47.72 8.78 -9.90
C SER A 3 46.56 9.79 -9.91
N LEU A 4 46.71 10.94 -10.60
CA LEU A 4 45.64 11.94 -10.72
C LEU A 4 44.53 11.47 -11.67
N THR A 5 44.89 10.77 -12.75
CA THR A 5 43.93 10.21 -13.73
C THR A 5 43.10 9.09 -13.13
N MET A 6 43.68 8.26 -12.26
CA MET A 6 42.98 7.18 -11.55
C MET A 6 42.01 7.73 -10.48
N PHE A 7 42.37 8.83 -9.81
CA PHE A 7 41.49 9.49 -8.84
C PHE A 7 40.29 10.19 -9.52
N LEU A 8 40.50 10.78 -10.71
CA LEU A 8 39.42 11.38 -11.50
C LEU A 8 38.45 10.32 -12.06
N PHE A 9 38.95 9.12 -12.38
CA PHE A 9 38.12 8.01 -12.86
C PHE A 9 37.25 7.41 -11.74
N CYS A 10 37.78 7.29 -10.51
CA CYS A 10 37.01 6.85 -9.34
C CYS A 10 35.91 7.84 -8.92
N LEU A 11 36.17 9.15 -9.07
CA LEU A 11 35.18 10.19 -8.74
C LEU A 11 34.03 10.24 -9.76
N ALA A 12 34.30 9.93 -11.03
CA ALA A 12 33.27 9.83 -12.08
C ALA A 12 32.35 8.61 -11.88
N THR A 13 32.88 7.47 -11.37
CA THR A 13 32.04 6.32 -11.00
C THR A 13 31.23 6.53 -9.73
N LEU A 14 31.68 7.39 -8.81
CA LEU A 14 30.93 7.76 -7.61
C LEU A 14 29.77 8.74 -7.90
N LEU A 15 29.80 9.41 -9.06
CA LEU A 15 28.78 10.33 -9.53
C LEU A 15 27.73 9.69 -10.45
N LEU A 16 27.74 8.36 -10.61
CA LEU A 16 26.54 7.66 -11.07
C LEU A 16 25.51 7.80 -9.95
N ALA A 17 24.65 8.81 -10.06
CA ALA A 17 23.41 8.84 -9.30
C ALA A 17 22.76 7.45 -9.47
N ALA A 18 22.21 6.90 -8.39
CA ALA A 18 21.44 5.68 -8.51
C ALA A 18 20.29 5.98 -9.47
N GLU A 19 20.39 5.47 -10.70
CA GLU A 19 19.35 5.68 -11.71
C GLU A 19 18.06 5.10 -11.14
N PRO A 20 16.95 5.87 -11.20
CA PRO A 20 15.67 5.36 -10.74
C PRO A 20 15.38 4.04 -11.43
N GLY A 21 14.82 3.09 -10.69
CA GLY A 21 14.40 1.80 -11.24
C GLY A 21 13.40 1.96 -12.40
N PRO A 22 13.03 0.85 -13.07
CA PRO A 22 11.97 0.89 -14.08
C PRO A 22 10.71 1.51 -13.48
N GLU A 23 10.05 2.39 -14.25
CA GLU A 23 8.81 3.00 -13.81
C GLU A 23 7.73 1.92 -13.61
N PHE A 24 6.99 2.02 -12.51
CA PHE A 24 5.83 1.18 -12.26
C PHE A 24 4.65 2.02 -11.78
N ARG A 25 3.45 1.47 -11.88
CA ARG A 25 2.22 2.13 -11.44
C ARG A 25 1.52 1.27 -10.39
N VAL A 26 1.09 1.93 -9.32
CA VAL A 26 0.26 1.32 -8.28
C VAL A 26 -1.20 1.39 -8.71
N GLY A 27 -1.91 0.27 -8.57
CA GLY A 27 -3.36 0.23 -8.75
C GLY A 27 -4.05 0.82 -7.54
N GLN A 28 -5.09 1.63 -7.73
CA GLN A 28 -5.95 2.09 -6.63
C GLN A 28 -7.37 1.62 -6.91
N ILE A 29 -7.93 0.83 -6.00
CA ILE A 29 -9.35 0.50 -6.03
C ILE A 29 -10.13 1.80 -5.79
N ALA A 30 -10.90 2.19 -6.78
CA ALA A 30 -11.72 3.39 -6.78
C ALA A 30 -13.06 3.04 -7.45
N PRO A 31 -14.11 2.78 -6.66
CA PRO A 31 -15.43 2.47 -7.19
C PRO A 31 -15.88 3.49 -8.23
N GLU A 32 -16.46 3.00 -9.33
CA GLU A 32 -16.84 3.80 -10.50
C GLU A 32 -15.67 4.52 -11.22
N GLY A 33 -14.43 4.09 -10.97
CA GLY A 33 -13.23 4.56 -11.67
C GLY A 33 -12.85 6.02 -11.37
N ARG A 34 -13.31 6.58 -10.24
CA ARG A 34 -13.09 7.98 -9.87
C ARG A 34 -12.72 8.13 -8.40
N LEU A 35 -11.86 9.12 -8.12
CA LEU A 35 -11.47 9.48 -6.75
C LEU A 35 -12.50 10.37 -6.05
N TRP A 36 -13.50 10.88 -6.77
CA TRP A 36 -14.55 11.71 -6.18
C TRP A 36 -15.37 10.90 -5.18
N GLY A 37 -15.42 11.35 -3.93
CA GLY A 37 -16.12 10.66 -2.84
C GLY A 37 -15.22 9.78 -1.97
N THR A 38 -13.95 9.58 -2.35
CA THR A 38 -12.96 8.92 -1.48
C THR A 38 -12.62 9.79 -0.28
N SER A 39 -12.31 9.14 0.84
CA SER A 39 -12.05 9.78 2.12
C SER A 39 -10.70 10.53 2.11
N TYR A 40 -9.69 9.95 1.45
CA TYR A 40 -8.33 10.48 1.40
C TYR A 40 -7.71 10.42 -0.01
N PRO A 41 -8.19 11.25 -0.96
CA PRO A 41 -7.74 11.20 -2.36
C PRO A 41 -6.25 11.52 -2.57
N ARG A 42 -5.58 12.10 -1.57
CA ARG A 42 -4.15 12.44 -1.61
C ARG A 42 -3.25 11.45 -0.88
N ALA A 43 -3.80 10.49 -0.13
CA ALA A 43 -3.01 9.55 0.67
C ALA A 43 -2.00 8.79 -0.21
N LEU A 44 -2.49 8.03 -1.19
CA LEU A 44 -1.62 7.27 -2.08
C LEU A 44 -0.70 8.18 -2.94
N PRO A 45 -1.17 9.23 -3.65
CA PRO A 45 -0.26 10.11 -4.38
C PRO A 45 0.87 10.70 -3.52
N SER A 46 0.56 11.09 -2.27
CA SER A 46 1.59 11.61 -1.35
C SER A 46 2.59 10.54 -0.91
N LEU A 47 2.14 9.31 -0.69
CA LEU A 47 3.02 8.17 -0.39
C LEU A 47 3.94 7.85 -1.58
N LEU A 48 3.41 7.84 -2.81
CA LEU A 48 4.20 7.57 -4.01
C LEU A 48 5.23 8.68 -4.26
N ALA A 49 4.86 9.94 -4.05
CA ALA A 49 5.81 11.06 -4.12
C ALA A 49 6.93 10.90 -3.09
N PHE A 50 6.59 10.58 -1.83
CA PHE A 50 7.57 10.32 -0.78
C PHE A 50 8.51 9.17 -1.14
N LEU A 51 7.99 8.04 -1.65
CA LEU A 51 8.81 6.91 -2.08
C LEU A 51 9.78 7.30 -3.21
N LYS A 52 9.31 8.09 -4.18
CA LYS A 52 10.13 8.56 -5.29
C LYS A 52 11.25 9.51 -4.84
N GLU A 53 10.99 10.34 -3.82
CA GLU A 53 11.97 11.28 -3.27
C GLU A 53 13.00 10.60 -2.36
N ASN A 54 12.61 9.55 -1.65
CA ASN A 54 13.41 8.97 -0.56
C ASN A 54 14.03 7.60 -0.90
N THR A 55 13.75 7.05 -2.07
CA THR A 55 14.26 5.73 -2.49
C THR A 55 14.72 5.76 -3.95
N THR A 56 15.30 4.66 -4.43
CA THR A 56 15.60 4.47 -5.86
C THR A 56 14.41 3.92 -6.65
N LEU A 57 13.25 3.74 -6.02
CA LEU A 57 12.02 3.32 -6.70
C LEU A 57 11.50 4.43 -7.59
N ASN A 58 10.82 4.05 -8.67
CA ASN A 58 10.25 4.98 -9.63
C ASN A 58 8.74 4.77 -9.80
N PRO A 59 7.92 4.99 -8.75
CA PRO A 59 6.48 4.93 -8.92
C PRO A 59 5.98 6.13 -9.74
N CYS A 60 4.99 5.89 -10.58
CA CYS A 60 4.15 6.97 -11.11
C CYS A 60 3.22 7.46 -9.98
N GLU A 61 3.27 8.76 -9.66
CA GLU A 61 2.47 9.36 -8.58
C GLU A 61 0.96 9.36 -8.87
N GLU A 62 0.58 9.26 -10.16
CA GLU A 62 -0.80 9.08 -10.58
C GLU A 62 -1.14 7.58 -10.59
N PRO A 63 -1.99 7.10 -9.68
CA PRO A 63 -2.32 5.68 -9.61
C PRO A 63 -3.20 5.25 -10.80
N LEU A 64 -3.16 3.96 -11.12
CA LEU A 64 -4.13 3.38 -12.05
C LEU A 64 -5.44 3.13 -11.31
N LEU A 65 -6.49 3.86 -11.67
CA LEU A 65 -7.81 3.64 -11.06
C LEU A 65 -8.43 2.35 -11.60
N LEU A 66 -8.64 1.41 -10.69
CA LEU A 66 -9.27 0.12 -10.91
C LEU A 66 -10.68 0.19 -10.32
N THR A 67 -11.68 -0.22 -11.09
CA THR A 67 -13.08 -0.11 -10.65
C THR A 67 -13.37 -1.06 -9.49
N ASP A 68 -12.80 -2.26 -9.55
CA ASP A 68 -12.96 -3.36 -8.61
C ASP A 68 -11.77 -4.34 -8.74
N PHE A 69 -11.87 -5.50 -8.09
CA PHE A 69 -10.82 -6.53 -8.14
C PHE A 69 -10.89 -7.44 -9.37
N ALA A 70 -11.94 -7.36 -10.20
CA ALA A 70 -12.08 -8.10 -11.44
C ALA A 70 -11.50 -7.33 -12.65
N ASP A 71 -11.17 -6.05 -12.49
CA ASP A 71 -10.51 -5.23 -13.51
C ASP A 71 -9.22 -5.91 -14.03
N GLU A 72 -9.20 -6.27 -15.32
CA GLU A 72 -8.08 -7.00 -15.93
C GLU A 72 -6.73 -6.28 -15.78
N ARG A 73 -6.76 -4.95 -15.61
CA ARG A 73 -5.55 -4.14 -15.45
C ARG A 73 -4.90 -4.32 -14.09
N LEU A 74 -5.55 -5.00 -13.14
CA LEU A 74 -4.99 -5.41 -11.85
C LEU A 74 -3.61 -6.08 -12.03
N PHE A 75 -3.49 -6.98 -13.02
CA PHE A 75 -2.26 -7.73 -13.30
C PHE A 75 -1.12 -6.89 -13.90
N SER A 76 -1.37 -5.63 -14.25
CA SER A 76 -0.33 -4.68 -14.69
C SER A 76 0.34 -3.92 -13.54
N CYS A 77 -0.21 -4.05 -12.33
CA CYS A 77 0.26 -3.35 -11.14
C CYS A 77 0.92 -4.35 -10.19
N PRO A 78 2.19 -4.19 -9.77
CA PRO A 78 2.80 -5.07 -8.77
C PRO A 78 2.22 -4.85 -7.36
N PHE A 79 1.58 -3.70 -7.14
CA PHE A 79 1.04 -3.26 -5.87
C PHE A 79 -0.31 -2.60 -6.11
N VAL A 80 -1.28 -2.94 -5.27
CA VAL A 80 -2.64 -2.40 -5.31
C VAL A 80 -2.99 -1.85 -3.93
N TYR A 81 -3.46 -0.61 -3.90
CA TYR A 81 -3.93 0.08 -2.72
C TYR A 81 -5.47 0.10 -2.72
N CYS A 82 -6.06 -0.23 -1.59
CA CYS A 82 -7.49 -0.07 -1.36
C CYS A 82 -7.69 0.52 0.04
N ASN A 83 -8.33 1.68 0.11
CA ASN A 83 -8.84 2.17 1.39
C ASN A 83 -10.15 1.46 1.67
N ALA A 84 -10.20 0.68 2.74
CA ALA A 84 -11.38 -0.09 3.08
C ALA A 84 -12.60 0.78 3.41
N GLY A 85 -12.38 2.00 3.92
CA GLY A 85 -13.44 2.96 4.21
C GLY A 85 -14.09 3.58 2.96
N ASP A 86 -13.50 3.39 1.78
CA ASP A 86 -14.05 3.89 0.51
C ASP A 86 -14.91 2.84 -0.22
N ARG A 87 -15.07 1.63 0.36
CA ARG A 87 -15.92 0.56 -0.16
C ARG A 87 -16.95 0.12 0.89
N ASP A 88 -18.23 0.34 0.60
CA ASP A 88 -19.33 0.03 1.52
C ASP A 88 -19.65 -1.47 1.63
N ASP A 89 -19.52 -2.20 0.52
CA ASP A 89 -19.79 -3.63 0.43
C ASP A 89 -18.53 -4.42 0.08
N TRP A 90 -18.14 -5.30 0.99
CA TRP A 90 -16.98 -6.18 0.87
C TRP A 90 -17.36 -7.60 0.41
N THR A 91 -18.62 -7.85 0.08
CA THR A 91 -19.03 -9.08 -0.58
C THR A 91 -18.42 -9.09 -1.98
N LEU A 92 -17.48 -10.00 -2.24
CA LEU A 92 -16.86 -10.13 -3.55
C LEU A 92 -17.79 -10.94 -4.46
N THR A 93 -17.82 -10.56 -5.73
CA THR A 93 -18.32 -11.45 -6.78
C THR A 93 -17.36 -12.62 -6.99
N ASP A 94 -17.85 -13.72 -7.57
CA ASP A 94 -17.01 -14.87 -7.93
C ASP A 94 -15.83 -14.46 -8.84
N GLU A 95 -16.07 -13.49 -9.73
CA GLU A 95 -15.06 -12.92 -10.63
C GLU A 95 -13.99 -12.13 -9.87
N GLU A 96 -14.40 -11.24 -8.95
CA GLU A 96 -13.47 -10.48 -8.08
C GLU A 96 -12.64 -11.42 -7.21
N ALA A 97 -13.26 -12.41 -6.55
CA ALA A 97 -12.56 -13.36 -5.69
C ALA A 97 -11.55 -14.19 -6.48
N THR A 98 -11.94 -14.69 -7.66
CA THR A 98 -11.06 -15.48 -8.54
C THR A 98 -9.89 -14.64 -9.09
N ALA A 99 -10.16 -13.42 -9.53
CA ALA A 99 -9.13 -12.52 -10.05
C ALA A 99 -8.13 -12.11 -8.95
N LEU A 100 -8.64 -11.74 -7.77
CA LEU A 100 -7.81 -11.35 -6.63
C LEU A 100 -6.95 -12.52 -6.13
N HIS A 101 -7.51 -13.73 -6.05
CA HIS A 101 -6.75 -14.94 -5.69
C HIS A 101 -5.56 -15.14 -6.64
N ARG A 102 -5.83 -15.12 -7.95
CA ARG A 102 -4.79 -15.27 -8.98
C ARG A 102 -3.74 -14.16 -8.92
N TYR A 103 -4.15 -12.93 -8.65
CA TYR A 103 -3.26 -11.79 -8.54
C TYR A 103 -2.28 -11.96 -7.37
N LEU A 104 -2.79 -12.33 -6.19
CA LEU A 104 -1.98 -12.53 -4.98
C LEU A 104 -1.07 -13.76 -5.12
N GLU A 105 -1.55 -14.88 -5.66
CA GLU A 105 -0.74 -16.07 -5.94
C GLU A 105 0.38 -15.79 -6.97
N ALA A 106 0.15 -14.87 -7.92
CA ALA A 106 1.17 -14.45 -8.87
C ALA A 106 2.24 -13.52 -8.27
N GLY A 107 2.16 -13.19 -6.98
CA GLY A 107 3.08 -12.30 -6.27
C GLY A 107 2.66 -10.84 -6.26
N GLY A 108 1.44 -10.52 -6.68
CA GLY A 108 0.86 -9.21 -6.49
C GLY A 108 0.69 -8.89 -5.01
N PHE A 109 0.81 -7.61 -4.65
CA PHE A 109 0.62 -7.16 -3.28
C PHE A 109 -0.65 -6.31 -3.16
N LEU A 110 -1.47 -6.58 -2.14
CA LEU A 110 -2.65 -5.78 -1.79
C LEU A 110 -2.43 -5.11 -0.44
N PHE A 111 -2.48 -3.78 -0.43
CA PHE A 111 -2.46 -2.97 0.77
C PHE A 111 -3.87 -2.46 1.08
N LEU A 112 -4.44 -2.98 2.16
CA LEU A 112 -5.74 -2.54 2.68
C LEU A 112 -5.54 -1.50 3.78
N ASP A 113 -5.79 -0.24 3.46
CA ASP A 113 -5.79 0.84 4.46
C ASP A 113 -7.12 0.84 5.24
N ALA A 114 -7.06 1.17 6.53
CA ALA A 114 -8.21 1.15 7.45
C ALA A 114 -9.00 -0.18 7.51
N GLY A 115 -8.35 -1.32 7.25
CA GLY A 115 -8.98 -2.65 7.30
C GLY A 115 -9.19 -3.25 8.70
N ILE A 116 -8.64 -2.60 9.73
CA ILE A 116 -8.79 -2.96 11.14
C ILE A 116 -9.51 -1.82 11.83
N ASN A 117 -10.72 -2.10 12.33
CA ASN A 117 -11.55 -1.12 13.05
C ASN A 117 -12.12 -1.76 14.32
N ALA A 118 -12.07 -1.02 15.42
CA ALA A 118 -12.72 -1.42 16.67
C ALA A 118 -14.22 -1.65 16.44
N ALA A 119 -14.80 -2.68 17.08
CA ALA A 119 -16.16 -3.13 16.80
C ALA A 119 -17.22 -2.00 16.88
N PHE A 120 -17.08 -1.07 17.82
CA PHE A 120 -18.02 0.05 17.99
C PHE A 120 -17.88 1.18 16.95
N LEU A 121 -16.83 1.16 16.12
CA LEU A 121 -16.60 2.12 15.04
C LEU A 121 -17.02 1.62 13.66
N ARG A 122 -17.25 0.31 13.49
CA ARG A 122 -17.50 -0.33 12.18
C ARG A 122 -18.75 0.20 11.46
N GLU A 123 -19.75 0.64 12.22
CA GLU A 123 -20.99 1.25 11.68
C GLU A 123 -20.82 2.73 11.31
N ASN A 124 -19.66 3.33 11.61
CA ASN A 124 -19.34 4.71 11.24
C ASN A 124 -17.96 4.78 10.59
N PRO A 125 -17.87 4.54 9.26
CA PRO A 125 -16.60 4.49 8.53
C PRO A 125 -15.74 5.75 8.68
N ARG A 126 -16.37 6.93 8.84
CA ARG A 126 -15.63 8.17 9.10
C ARG A 126 -14.91 8.10 10.44
N LEU A 127 -15.58 7.66 11.50
CA LEU A 127 -14.92 7.54 12.81
C LEU A 127 -13.90 6.40 12.85
N GLY A 128 -14.17 5.28 12.18
CA GLY A 128 -13.19 4.19 12.02
C GLY A 128 -11.90 4.65 11.35
N GLN A 129 -12.02 5.52 10.34
CA GLN A 129 -10.86 6.10 9.64
C GLN A 129 -10.09 7.16 10.43
N HIS A 130 -10.64 7.69 11.52
CA HIS A 130 -10.00 8.75 12.32
C HIS A 130 -9.49 8.25 13.68
N HIS A 131 -9.91 7.07 14.13
CA HIS A 131 -9.60 6.59 15.47
C HIS A 131 -9.15 5.13 15.44
N SER A 132 -7.95 4.88 15.95
CA SER A 132 -7.44 3.54 16.22
C SER A 132 -7.48 3.26 17.72
N PHE A 133 -8.02 2.10 18.11
CA PHE A 133 -8.19 1.70 19.52
C PHE A 133 -7.47 0.38 19.84
N ALA A 134 -6.25 0.22 19.32
CA ALA A 134 -5.39 -0.96 19.57
C ALA A 134 -6.13 -2.29 19.34
N GLU A 135 -6.99 -2.32 18.34
CA GLU A 135 -7.60 -3.54 17.82
C GLU A 135 -6.59 -4.22 16.89
N TRP A 136 -6.57 -5.55 16.91
CA TRP A 136 -5.65 -6.35 16.09
C TRP A 136 -6.38 -7.28 15.12
N GLU A 137 -7.71 -7.33 15.22
CA GLU A 137 -8.56 -8.13 14.35
C GLU A 137 -9.06 -7.30 13.15
N ALA A 138 -8.95 -7.89 11.96
CA ALA A 138 -9.55 -7.32 10.75
C ALA A 138 -11.07 -7.15 10.92
N ASP A 139 -11.64 -6.16 10.22
CA ASP A 139 -13.10 -6.03 10.15
C ASP A 139 -13.70 -7.36 9.64
N PRO A 140 -14.75 -7.91 10.30
CA PRO A 140 -15.37 -9.17 9.89
C PRO A 140 -15.77 -9.22 8.41
N LYS A 141 -16.18 -8.09 7.82
CA LYS A 141 -16.55 -8.02 6.40
C LYS A 141 -15.33 -8.26 5.50
N ILE A 142 -14.18 -7.69 5.86
CA ILE A 142 -12.92 -7.88 5.15
C ILE A 142 -12.37 -9.28 5.38
N SER A 143 -12.45 -9.80 6.61
CA SER A 143 -12.08 -11.18 6.92
C SER A 143 -12.89 -12.18 6.07
N ALA A 144 -14.22 -11.99 5.99
CA ALA A 144 -15.07 -12.80 5.13
C ALA A 144 -14.71 -12.68 3.64
N ALA A 145 -14.40 -11.47 3.15
CA ALA A 145 -13.95 -11.26 1.77
C ALA A 145 -12.63 -12.00 1.49
N MET A 146 -11.64 -11.89 2.37
CA MET A 146 -10.36 -12.59 2.22
C MET A 146 -10.51 -14.10 2.35
N HIS A 147 -11.46 -14.59 3.15
CA HIS A 147 -11.78 -16.01 3.22
C HIS A 147 -12.42 -16.54 1.93
N GLN A 148 -13.17 -15.72 1.17
CA GLN A 148 -13.64 -16.08 -0.17
C GLN A 148 -12.46 -16.23 -1.15
N VAL A 149 -11.42 -15.41 -1.00
CA VAL A 149 -10.20 -15.45 -1.84
C VAL A 149 -9.28 -16.60 -1.45
N PHE A 150 -9.12 -16.86 -0.14
CA PHE A 150 -8.28 -17.92 0.41
C PHE A 150 -9.03 -18.66 1.54
N PRO A 151 -9.83 -19.70 1.22
CA PRO A 151 -10.62 -20.42 2.23
C PRO A 151 -9.80 -21.13 3.30
N GLU A 152 -8.54 -21.42 3.02
CA GLU A 152 -7.63 -22.17 3.91
C GLU A 152 -6.68 -21.26 4.70
N ILE A 153 -6.76 -19.94 4.51
CA ILE A 153 -5.83 -18.97 5.13
C ILE A 153 -6.61 -17.98 5.99
N ASP A 154 -6.29 -17.97 7.28
CA ASP A 154 -6.78 -16.95 8.19
C ASP A 154 -5.84 -15.73 8.20
N LEU A 155 -6.43 -14.54 8.26
CA LEU A 155 -5.69 -13.31 8.55
C LEU A 155 -5.14 -13.39 9.97
N LYS A 156 -3.84 -13.16 10.11
CA LYS A 156 -3.15 -13.16 11.40
C LYS A 156 -2.32 -11.89 11.55
N PRO A 157 -2.14 -11.40 12.78
CA PRO A 157 -1.17 -10.35 13.06
C PRO A 157 0.22 -10.80 12.62
N LEU A 158 0.99 -9.87 12.05
CA LEU A 158 2.42 -10.08 11.82
C LEU A 158 3.16 -10.10 13.17
N ALA A 159 4.25 -10.86 13.24
CA ALA A 159 5.10 -10.89 14.42
C ALA A 159 5.81 -9.55 14.59
N ASN A 160 6.03 -9.10 15.83
CA ASN A 160 6.65 -7.79 16.10
C ASN A 160 8.09 -7.66 15.54
N ASP A 161 8.75 -8.77 15.23
CA ASP A 161 10.08 -8.87 14.63
C ASP A 161 10.05 -9.21 13.13
N ASP A 162 8.88 -9.14 12.49
CA ASP A 162 8.74 -9.41 11.06
C ASP A 162 9.64 -8.47 10.24
N PRO A 163 10.39 -8.99 9.24
CA PRO A 163 11.27 -8.18 8.40
C PRO A 163 10.60 -6.98 7.74
N LEU A 164 9.28 -7.03 7.51
CA LEU A 164 8.51 -5.92 6.95
C LEU A 164 8.69 -4.63 7.76
N TYR A 165 8.73 -4.72 9.09
CA TYR A 165 8.85 -3.55 9.97
C TYR A 165 10.23 -2.88 9.94
N SER A 166 11.22 -3.53 9.32
CA SER A 166 12.61 -3.05 9.27
C SER A 166 13.20 -3.01 7.85
N ALA A 167 12.35 -3.17 6.83
CA ALA A 167 12.77 -3.35 5.44
C ALA A 167 13.48 -2.12 4.84
N PHE A 168 13.11 -0.91 5.27
CA PHE A 168 13.72 0.34 4.79
C PHE A 168 14.12 1.26 5.94
N PHE A 169 13.19 1.56 6.83
CA PHE A 169 13.47 2.32 8.05
C PHE A 169 13.82 1.39 9.21
N GLN A 170 14.70 1.86 10.10
CA GLN A 170 15.11 1.15 11.30
C GLN A 170 14.74 2.03 12.52
N GLY A 171 14.10 1.42 13.52
CA GLY A 171 13.63 2.13 14.71
C GLY A 171 12.28 2.83 14.51
N LEU A 172 11.88 3.60 15.53
CA LEU A 172 10.63 4.37 15.50
C LEU A 172 10.83 5.72 14.79
N PRO A 173 9.80 6.26 14.12
CA PRO A 173 9.87 7.60 13.53
C PRO A 173 10.15 8.66 14.60
N GLU A 174 10.81 9.75 14.21
CA GLU A 174 11.00 10.89 15.12
C GLU A 174 9.65 11.48 15.51
N THR A 175 9.31 11.41 16.79
CA THR A 175 8.03 11.92 17.32
C THR A 175 7.89 13.44 17.16
N SER A 176 9.01 14.15 16.95
CA SER A 176 9.06 15.57 16.65
C SER A 176 8.37 15.94 15.32
N LEU A 177 8.21 15.01 14.40
CA LEU A 177 7.57 15.23 13.10
C LEU A 177 6.08 14.84 13.08
N LEU A 178 5.61 14.13 14.10
CA LEU A 178 4.22 13.71 14.21
C LEU A 178 3.33 14.90 14.60
N PRO A 179 2.13 15.04 14.00
CA PRO A 179 1.14 16.02 14.45
C PRO A 179 0.72 15.73 15.89
N ASP A 180 0.31 16.76 16.63
CA ASP A 180 -0.07 16.64 18.06
C ASP A 180 -1.22 15.65 18.32
N THR A 181 -1.97 15.26 17.28
CA THR A 181 -3.01 14.24 17.36
C THR A 181 -2.48 12.80 17.41
N VAL A 182 -1.19 12.60 17.11
CA VAL A 182 -0.52 11.29 17.02
C VAL A 182 0.66 11.18 17.99
N ARG A 183 1.14 12.31 18.56
CA ARG A 183 2.09 12.33 19.67
C ARG A 183 1.43 11.94 20.99
#